data_AF-A0A965ZP09-F1
#
_entry.id   AF-A0A965ZP09-F1
#
_cell.length_a   1.000
_cell.length_b   1.000
_cell.length_c   1.000
_cell.angle_alpha   90.00
_cell.angle_beta   90.00
_cell.angle_gamma   90.00
#
_symmetry.space_group_name_H-M   'P 1'
#
loop_
_entity.id
_entity.type
_entity.pdbx_description
1 polymer ?
#
loop_
_entity_poly.entity_id
_entity_poly.type
_entity_poly.pdbx_seq_one_letter_code
_entity_poly.pdbx_strand_id
1 'polypeptide(L)' 'MNTTRFNASELCSRKLWQLVNTREDREVSDSELQEAITELATRRHYLAELREIGKLKERTPGA' A
#
# COMPACT_ATOMS: atom_id res chain seq x y z
N MET A 1 -13.23 -14.86 -17.81
CA MET A 1 -12.45 -14.50 -16.60
C MET A 1 -11.58 -13.33 -17.00
N ASN A 2 -11.94 -12.11 -16.61
CA ASN A 2 -11.23 -10.91 -17.03
C ASN A 2 -9.78 -11.01 -16.55
N THR A 3 -8.87 -11.04 -17.50
CA THR A 3 -7.41 -10.98 -17.34
C THR A 3 -6.97 -9.58 -16.89
N THR A 4 -7.62 -9.00 -15.88
CA THR A 4 -7.13 -7.80 -15.23
C THR A 4 -5.94 -8.23 -14.37
N ARG A 5 -4.76 -8.19 -14.98
CA ARG A 5 -3.47 -8.39 -14.34
C ARG A 5 -3.44 -7.51 -13.09
N PHE A 6 -3.28 -8.12 -11.92
CA PHE A 6 -3.15 -7.38 -10.67
C PHE A 6 -2.06 -6.32 -10.81
N ASN A 7 -2.35 -5.10 -10.36
CA ASN A 7 -1.41 -3.99 -10.35
C ASN A 7 -1.52 -3.25 -9.02
N ALA A 8 -0.54 -3.42 -8.14
CA ALA A 8 -0.54 -2.79 -6.82
C ALA A 8 -0.59 -1.25 -6.88
N SER A 9 0.00 -0.65 -7.93
CA SER A 9 0.03 0.82 -8.09
C SER A 9 -1.36 1.43 -8.31
N GLU A 10 -2.30 0.68 -8.89
CA GLU A 10 -3.68 1.11 -9.14
C GLU A 10 -4.57 1.04 -7.89
N LEU A 11 -4.11 0.34 -6.84
CA LEU A 11 -4.85 0.17 -5.60
C LEU A 11 -4.54 1.28 -4.59
N CYS A 12 -5.57 1.73 -3.88
CA CYS A 12 -5.38 2.68 -2.78
C CYS A 12 -4.68 2.03 -1.59
N SER A 13 -3.98 2.83 -0.77
CA SER A 13 -3.14 2.28 0.33
C SER A 13 -3.95 1.47 1.34
N ARG A 14 -5.21 1.85 1.56
CA ARG A 14 -6.13 1.07 2.41
C ARG A 14 -6.41 -0.32 1.84
N LYS A 15 -6.65 -0.43 0.53
CA LYS A 15 -6.94 -1.70 -0.13
C LYS A 15 -5.71 -2.60 -0.17
N LEU A 16 -4.53 -2.05 -0.40
CA LEU A 16 -3.26 -2.77 -0.24
C LEU A 16 -3.09 -3.28 1.20
N TRP A 17 -3.41 -2.47 2.20
CA TRP A 17 -3.35 -2.88 3.61
C TRP A 17 -4.31 -4.02 3.92
N GLN A 18 -5.52 -3.98 3.38
CA GLN A 18 -6.50 -5.06 3.52
C GLN A 18 -5.97 -6.34 2.86
N LEU A 19 -5.45 -6.28 1.65
CA LEU A 19 -4.88 -7.45 0.95
C LEU A 19 -3.76 -8.11 1.75
N VAL A 20 -2.86 -7.31 2.36
CA VAL A 20 -1.75 -7.85 3.16
C VAL A 20 -2.20 -8.46 4.49
N ASN A 21 -3.31 -7.98 5.08
CA ASN A 21 -3.73 -8.39 6.42
C ASN A 21 -4.89 -9.38 6.43
N THR A 22 -5.65 -9.48 5.34
CA THR A 22 -6.70 -10.47 5.19
C THR A 22 -6.07 -11.77 4.72
N ARG A 23 -5.73 -12.64 5.67
CA ARG A 23 -5.13 -13.97 5.40
C ARG A 23 -6.10 -14.97 4.75
N GLU A 24 -7.38 -14.63 4.63
CA GLU A 24 -8.45 -15.58 4.31
C GLU A 24 -8.77 -15.69 2.81
N ASP A 25 -8.40 -14.72 1.98
CA ASP A 25 -8.70 -14.79 0.55
C ASP A 25 -7.63 -15.57 -0.20
N ARG A 26 -7.94 -16.84 -0.51
CA ARG A 26 -7.23 -17.71 -1.47
C ARG A 26 -7.15 -17.15 -2.90
N GLU A 27 -7.58 -15.91 -3.12
CA GLU A 27 -7.62 -15.25 -4.43
C GLU A 27 -6.36 -14.45 -4.76
N VAL A 28 -5.44 -14.28 -3.80
CA VAL A 28 -4.20 -13.51 -4.00
C VAL A 28 -3.00 -14.46 -3.99
N SER A 29 -2.26 -14.48 -5.09
CA SER A 29 -1.00 -15.23 -5.19
C SER A 29 0.12 -14.57 -4.37
N ASP A 30 1.16 -15.34 -4.04
CA ASP A 30 2.33 -14.83 -3.33
C ASP A 30 3.01 -13.66 -4.08
N SER A 31 2.97 -13.68 -5.42
CA SER A 31 3.49 -12.59 -6.26
C SER A 31 2.69 -11.30 -6.05
N GLU A 32 1.37 -11.39 -6.08
CA GLU A 32 0.48 -10.24 -5.89
C GLU A 32 0.57 -9.67 -4.48
N LEU A 33 0.73 -10.56 -3.49
CA LEU A 33 1.01 -10.16 -2.10
C LEU A 33 2.35 -9.42 -1.99
N GLN A 34 3.39 -9.93 -2.63
CA GLN A 34 4.71 -9.28 -2.63
C GLN A 34 4.69 -7.92 -3.34
N GLU A 35 3.97 -7.81 -4.45
CA GLU A 35 3.73 -6.53 -5.14
C GLU A 35 3.00 -5.53 -4.22
N ALA A 36 1.97 -5.97 -3.50
CA ALA A 36 1.23 -5.12 -2.56
C ALA A 36 2.10 -4.60 -1.40
N ILE A 37 2.94 -5.48 -0.83
CA ILE A 37 3.89 -5.13 0.23
C ILE A 37 4.92 -4.12 -0.28
N THR A 38 5.43 -4.34 -1.49
CA THR A 38 6.43 -3.46 -2.12
C THR A 38 5.86 -2.07 -2.34
N GLU A 39 4.66 -1.97 -2.89
CA GLU A 39 3.98 -0.69 -3.11
C GLU A 39 3.71 0.05 -1.79
N LEU A 40 3.27 -0.65 -0.73
CA LEU A 40 3.10 -0.06 0.60
C LEU A 40 4.41 0.48 1.17
N ALA A 41 5.52 -0.24 1.00
CA ALA A 41 6.84 0.20 1.45
C ALA A 41 7.28 1.47 0.71
N THR A 42 7.10 1.52 -0.61
CA THR A 42 7.38 2.68 -1.46
C THR A 42 6.57 3.90 -1.02
N ARG A 43 5.27 3.74 -0.78
CA ARG A 43 4.43 4.85 -0.29
C ARG A 43 4.86 5.36 1.08
N ARG A 44 5.24 4.46 1.98
CA ARG A 44 5.79 4.85 3.29
C ARG A 44 7.10 5.62 3.15
N HIS A 45 7.96 5.21 2.22
CA HIS A 45 9.21 5.90 1.93
C HIS A 45 8.95 7.33 1.42
N TYR A 46 8.10 7.52 0.41
CA TYR A 46 7.76 8.86 -0.07
C TYR A 46 7.12 9.75 1.01
N LEU A 47 6.27 9.18 1.87
CA LEU A 47 5.73 9.94 3.01
C LEU A 47 6.82 10.37 4.00
N ALA A 48 7.85 9.55 4.21
CA ALA A 48 9.00 9.91 5.04
C ALA A 48 9.82 11.02 4.38
N GLU A 49 10.14 10.91 3.10
CA GLU A 49 10.86 11.97 2.36
C GLU A 49 10.09 13.30 2.40
N LEU A 50 8.78 13.27 2.16
CA LEU A 50 7.93 14.46 2.24
C LEU A 50 7.93 15.11 3.63
N ARG A 51 8.11 14.32 4.70
CA ARG A 51 8.29 14.85 6.07
C ARG A 51 9.66 15.49 6.23
N GLU A 52 10.72 14.83 5.76
CA GLU A 52 12.09 15.34 5.86
C GLU A 52 12.25 16.69 5.15
N ILE A 53 11.61 16.88 4.00
CA ILE A 53 11.65 18.15 3.26
C ILE A 53 10.62 19.18 3.76
N GLY A 54 9.93 18.91 4.87
CA GLY A 54 8.96 19.81 5.49
C GLY A 54 7.69 20.06 4.68
N LYS A 55 7.42 19.24 3.65
CA LYS A 55 6.22 19.35 2.80
C LYS A 55 5.01 18.63 3.38
N LEU A 56 5.23 17.67 4.26
CA LEU A 56 4.18 17.00 5.03
C LEU A 56 4.32 17.38 6.51
N LYS A 57 3.36 18.16 7.03
CA LYS A 57 3.26 18.41 8.47
C LYS A 57 2.82 17.13 9.16
N GLU A 58 3.44 16.79 10.29
CA GLU A 58 2.94 15.73 11.15
C GLU A 58 1.52 16.10 11.59
N ARG A 59 0.53 15.30 11.18
CA ARG A 59 -0.78 15.37 11.82
C ARG A 59 -0.62 14.70 13.17
N THR A 60 -0.45 15.50 14.22
CA THR A 60 -0.73 15.05 15.58
C THR A 60 -2.18 14.53 15.57
N PRO A 61 -2.44 13.25 15.86
CA PRO A 61 -3.80 12.78 16.04
C PRO A 61 -4.29 13.37 17.37
N GLY A 62 -5.06 14.46 17.30
CA GLY A 62 -5.67 15.11 18.46
C GLY A 62 -5.35 16.59 18.57
N ALA A 63 -6.20 17.41 17.96
CA ALA A 63 -6.53 18.77 18.39
C ALA A 63 -8.00 18.99 18.05
#